data_AF-A0A3L7YKV7-F1
#
_entry.id   AF-A0A3L7YKV7-F1
#
_cell.length_a   1.000
_cell.length_b   1.000
_cell.length_c   1.000
_cell.angle_alpha   90.00
_cell.angle_beta   90.00
_cell.angle_gamma   90.00
#
_symmetry.space_group_name_H-M   'P 1'
#
loop_
_entity.id
_entity.type
_entity.pdbx_description
1 polymer ?
#
loop_
_entity_poly.entity_id
_entity_poly.type
_entity_poly.pdbx_seq_one_letter_code
_entity_poly.pdbx_strand_id
1 'polypeptide(L)'
;MVQFVAFFGATGFEPLARRIGARDAVLASLVVWCGIVVYAYAFLTTTTQALGMGATIAVVLGGSQALSRSLFSRLIPPGQEATYFGVYEISERGTSWIGPQIFALVVATTGSYRDAILSLMALFVTGTMVLYLTDIRRAEADVEALTASLGTG
;
A
#
# COMPACT_ATOMS: atom_id res chain seq x y z
N MET A 1 -10.15 -18.34 -10.62
CA MET A 1 -9.19 -18.13 -11.74
C MET A 1 -8.17 -17.03 -11.43
N VAL A 2 -8.61 -15.85 -10.96
CA VAL A 2 -7.70 -14.74 -10.56
C VAL A 2 -6.85 -15.06 -9.31
N GLN A 3 -7.36 -15.86 -8.36
CA GLN A 3 -6.65 -16.24 -7.13
C GLN A 3 -5.42 -17.15 -7.33
N PHE A 4 -5.36 -17.97 -8.40
CA PHE A 4 -4.23 -18.87 -8.64
C PHE A 4 -3.06 -18.18 -9.35
N VAL A 5 -3.36 -17.26 -10.28
CA VAL A 5 -2.36 -16.38 -10.90
C VAL A 5 -1.76 -15.45 -9.86
N ALA A 6 -2.53 -15.11 -8.83
CA ALA A 6 -2.07 -14.29 -7.74
C ALA A 6 -0.97 -14.93 -6.87
N PHE A 7 -1.00 -16.26 -6.73
CA PHE A 7 -0.06 -17.03 -5.93
C PHE A 7 1.35 -17.12 -6.58
N PHE A 8 1.42 -17.16 -7.91
CA PHE A 8 2.69 -17.28 -8.65
C PHE A 8 3.36 -15.94 -8.96
N GLY A 9 2.60 -14.84 -9.05
CA GLY A 9 3.18 -13.50 -9.23
C GLY A 9 3.85 -12.96 -7.96
N ALA A 10 3.33 -13.32 -6.78
CA ALA A 10 3.88 -12.93 -5.49
C ALA A 10 5.26 -13.56 -5.21
N THR A 11 5.43 -14.84 -5.57
CA THR A 11 6.58 -15.66 -5.17
C THR A 11 7.92 -15.23 -5.78
N GLY A 12 7.92 -14.38 -6.83
CA GLY A 12 9.15 -13.80 -7.40
C GLY A 12 9.65 -12.54 -6.69
N PHE A 13 8.76 -11.73 -6.10
CA PHE A 13 9.09 -10.48 -5.39
C PHE A 13 9.15 -10.64 -3.85
N GLU A 14 8.51 -11.68 -3.33
CA GLU A 14 8.43 -12.03 -1.92
C GLU A 14 9.77 -12.37 -1.23
N PRO A 15 10.74 -13.07 -1.86
CA PRO A 15 12.02 -13.36 -1.20
C PRO A 15 12.97 -12.15 -1.17
N LEU A 16 12.83 -11.19 -2.09
CA LEU A 16 13.63 -9.97 -2.11
C LEU A 16 13.12 -8.95 -1.09
N ALA A 17 11.80 -8.79 -0.98
CA ALA A 17 11.15 -7.93 0.02
C ALA A 17 11.42 -8.37 1.47
N ARG A 18 11.55 -9.68 1.72
CA ARG A 18 11.85 -10.21 3.05
C ARG A 18 13.27 -9.92 3.57
N ARG A 19 14.22 -9.53 2.71
CA ARG A 19 15.61 -9.24 3.12
C ARG A 19 15.90 -7.75 3.38
N ILE A 20 15.05 -6.84 2.90
CA ILE A 20 15.33 -5.39 2.88
C ILE A 20 14.65 -4.59 4.01
N GLY A 21 13.71 -5.18 4.74
CA GLY A 21 13.01 -4.54 5.87
C GLY A 21 11.61 -4.03 5.51
N ALA A 22 10.74 -3.92 6.51
CA ALA A 22 9.30 -3.68 6.31
C ALA A 22 9.00 -2.35 5.60
N ARG A 23 9.75 -1.28 5.92
CA ARG A 23 9.65 0.02 5.23
C ARG A 23 9.96 -0.09 3.74
N ASP A 24 11.09 -0.70 3.41
CA ASP A 24 11.58 -0.79 2.03
C ASP A 24 10.69 -1.72 1.21
N ALA A 25 10.07 -2.72 1.83
CA ALA A 25 9.06 -3.56 1.19
C ALA A 25 7.78 -2.77 0.82
N VAL A 26 7.29 -1.88 1.69
CA VAL A 26 6.14 -1.00 1.38
C VAL A 26 6.52 0.02 0.31
N LEU A 27 7.73 0.60 0.35
CA LEU A 27 8.21 1.49 -0.72
C LEU A 27 8.30 0.75 -2.07
N ALA A 28 8.84 -0.47 -2.08
CA ALA A 28 8.91 -1.29 -3.29
C ALA A 28 7.51 -1.58 -3.85
N SER A 29 6.52 -1.85 -2.99
CA SER A 29 5.15 -2.09 -3.46
C SER A 29 4.52 -0.84 -4.07
N LEU A 30 4.79 0.36 -3.52
CA LEU A 30 4.36 1.63 -4.11
C LEU A 30 5.00 1.91 -5.47
N VAL A 31 6.26 1.53 -5.67
CA VAL A 31 6.93 1.60 -6.97
C VAL A 31 6.26 0.67 -7.98
N VAL A 32 5.90 -0.55 -7.56
CA VAL A 32 5.15 -1.50 -8.40
C VAL A 32 3.78 -0.92 -8.77
N TRP A 33 3.08 -0.28 -7.83
CA TRP A 33 1.82 0.42 -8.10
C TRP A 33 1.97 1.52 -9.15
N CYS A 34 3.02 2.34 -9.06
CA CYS A 34 3.33 3.32 -10.10
C CYS A 34 3.52 2.65 -11.47
N GLY A 35 4.26 1.54 -11.53
CA GLY A 35 4.44 0.75 -12.75
C GLY A 35 3.12 0.23 -13.33
N ILE A 36 2.22 -0.28 -12.49
CA ILE A 36 0.88 -0.72 -12.89
C ILE A 36 0.09 0.44 -13.50
N VAL A 37 0.13 1.62 -12.87
CA VAL A 37 -0.58 2.81 -13.35
C VAL A 37 -0.03 3.29 -14.71
N VAL A 38 1.29 3.31 -14.89
CA VAL A 38 1.92 3.64 -16.19
C VAL A 38 1.49 2.64 -17.26
N TYR A 39 1.55 1.34 -16.95
CA TYR A 39 1.17 0.30 -17.89
C TYR A 39 -0.33 0.38 -18.25
N ALA A 40 -1.19 0.62 -17.26
CA ALA A 40 -2.62 0.84 -17.46
C ALA A 40 -2.91 2.07 -18.32
N TYR A 41 -2.15 3.15 -18.15
CA TYR A 41 -2.32 4.35 -18.95
C TYR A 41 -1.84 4.17 -20.41
N ALA A 42 -0.73 3.47 -20.63
CA ALA A 42 -0.12 3.33 -21.95
C ALA A 42 -0.75 2.19 -22.78
N PHE A 43 -0.97 1.02 -22.19
CA PHE A 43 -1.19 -0.24 -22.93
C PHE A 43 -2.60 -0.83 -22.79
N LEU A 44 -3.50 -0.23 -22.01
CA LEU A 44 -4.82 -0.80 -21.72
C LEU A 44 -5.82 -0.52 -22.85
N THR A 45 -5.74 -1.31 -23.91
CA THR A 45 -6.59 -1.19 -25.11
C THR A 45 -7.59 -2.33 -25.24
N THR A 46 -7.38 -3.46 -24.56
CA THR A 46 -8.15 -4.69 -24.78
C THR A 46 -8.65 -5.30 -23.47
N THR A 47 -9.86 -5.88 -23.47
CA THR A 47 -10.48 -6.54 -22.30
C THR A 47 -9.60 -7.62 -21.68
N THR A 48 -8.87 -8.39 -22.51
CA THR A 48 -7.94 -9.43 -22.02
C THR A 48 -6.77 -8.85 -21.23
N GLN A 49 -6.27 -7.68 -21.63
CA GLN A 49 -5.22 -6.98 -20.88
C GLN A 49 -5.76 -6.45 -19.55
N ALA A 50 -7.00 -5.95 -19.53
CA ALA A 50 -7.66 -5.51 -18.31
C ALA A 50 -7.85 -6.67 -17.31
N LEU A 51 -8.24 -7.86 -17.79
CA LEU A 51 -8.35 -9.06 -16.94
C LEU A 51 -7.00 -9.52 -16.39
N GLY A 52 -5.94 -9.52 -17.23
CA GLY A 52 -4.58 -9.85 -16.80
C GLY A 52 -4.07 -8.89 -15.72
N MET A 53 -4.28 -7.58 -15.91
CA MET A 53 -3.93 -6.58 -14.90
C MET A 53 -4.76 -6.72 -13.62
N GLY A 54 -6.04 -7.06 -13.71
CA GLY A 54 -6.88 -7.30 -12.53
C GLY A 54 -6.29 -8.39 -11.62
N ALA A 55 -5.68 -9.42 -12.21
CA ALA A 55 -4.95 -10.43 -11.46
C ALA A 55 -3.69 -9.87 -10.79
N THR A 56 -2.86 -9.11 -11.51
CA THR A 56 -1.66 -8.47 -10.95
C THR A 56 -2.02 -7.51 -9.81
N ILE A 57 -3.05 -6.68 -10.00
CA ILE A 57 -3.56 -5.74 -9.00
C ILE A 57 -4.00 -6.48 -7.74
N ALA A 58 -4.72 -7.61 -7.87
CA ALA A 58 -5.16 -8.38 -6.71
C ALA A 58 -3.99 -8.90 -5.85
N VAL A 59 -2.89 -9.33 -6.48
CA VAL A 59 -1.65 -9.73 -5.77
C VAL A 59 -1.06 -8.56 -5.00
N VAL A 60 -0.81 -7.48 -5.72
CA VAL A 60 -0.06 -6.34 -5.19
C VAL A 60 -0.88 -5.65 -4.11
N LEU A 61 -2.20 -5.62 -4.23
CA LEU A 61 -3.11 -5.13 -3.20
C LEU A 61 -3.04 -5.96 -1.92
N GLY A 62 -3.12 -7.30 -2.02
CA GLY A 62 -2.99 -8.18 -0.86
C GLY A 62 -1.62 -8.09 -0.18
N GLY A 63 -0.56 -8.08 -0.99
CA GLY A 63 0.81 -7.94 -0.49
C GLY A 63 1.07 -6.60 0.19
N SER A 64 0.67 -5.49 -0.45
CA SER A 64 0.85 -4.14 0.11
C SER A 64 0.06 -3.97 1.42
N GLN A 65 -1.17 -4.48 1.48
CA GLN A 65 -1.99 -4.43 2.69
C GLN A 65 -1.35 -5.20 3.86
N ALA A 66 -0.84 -6.41 3.59
CA ALA A 66 -0.14 -7.20 4.60
C ALA A 66 1.16 -6.52 5.08
N LEU A 67 1.95 -5.95 4.17
CA LEU A 67 3.18 -5.23 4.48
C LEU A 67 2.91 -3.97 5.32
N SER A 68 1.93 -3.15 4.94
CA SER A 68 1.55 -1.95 5.68
C SER A 68 1.07 -2.28 7.09
N ARG A 69 0.23 -3.32 7.25
CA ARG A 69 -0.23 -3.76 8.57
C ARG A 69 0.93 -4.28 9.43
N SER A 70 1.84 -5.06 8.86
CA SER A 70 3.01 -5.57 9.57
C SER A 70 3.99 -4.46 9.95
N LEU A 71 4.16 -3.44 9.11
CA LEU A 71 4.97 -2.27 9.43
C LEU A 71 4.32 -1.47 10.56
N PHE A 72 3.02 -1.20 10.47
CA PHE A 72 2.28 -0.45 11.48
C PHE A 72 2.32 -1.13 12.85
N SER A 73 2.15 -2.46 12.92
CA SER A 73 2.17 -3.17 14.20
C SER A 73 3.48 -3.06 14.97
N ARG A 74 4.62 -2.84 14.29
CA ARG A 74 5.93 -2.63 14.94
C ARG A 74 6.07 -1.26 15.59
N LEU A 75 5.25 -0.31 15.15
CA LEU A 75 5.24 1.07 15.65
C LEU A 75 4.27 1.27 16.82
N ILE A 76 3.56 0.22 17.22
CA ILE A 76 2.56 0.29 18.27
C ILE A 76 3.24 0.08 19.63
N PRO A 77 3.12 1.03 20.58
CA PRO A 77 3.62 0.84 21.92
C PRO A 77 2.79 -0.22 22.68
N PRO A 78 3.44 -1.02 23.55
CA PRO A 78 2.78 -2.09 24.28
C PRO A 78 1.65 -1.52 25.16
N GLY A 79 0.52 -2.19 25.19
CA GLY A 79 -0.65 -1.79 25.99
C GLY A 79 -1.54 -0.71 25.36
N GLN A 80 -1.18 -0.15 24.19
CA GLN A 80 -2.04 0.81 23.46
C GLN A 80 -2.51 0.25 22.09
N GLU A 81 -2.36 -1.04 21.86
CA GLU A 81 -2.66 -1.68 20.57
C GLU A 81 -4.08 -1.37 20.06
N ALA A 82 -5.09 -1.47 20.93
CA ALA A 82 -6.47 -1.18 20.57
C ALA A 82 -6.68 0.26 20.07
N THR A 83 -6.01 1.25 20.67
CA THR A 83 -6.13 2.65 20.29
C THR A 83 -5.47 2.92 18.93
N TYR A 84 -4.25 2.42 18.73
CA TYR A 84 -3.53 2.60 17.47
C TYR A 84 -4.19 1.83 16.31
N PHE A 85 -4.63 0.59 16.53
CA PHE A 85 -5.39 -0.14 15.53
C PHE A 85 -6.76 0.50 15.24
N GLY A 86 -7.43 1.08 16.24
CA GLY A 86 -8.67 1.84 16.03
C GLY A 86 -8.46 3.04 15.09
N VAL A 87 -7.39 3.82 15.29
CA VAL A 87 -7.04 4.94 14.40
C VAL A 87 -6.66 4.45 13.00
N TYR A 88 -5.94 3.33 12.90
CA TYR A 88 -5.60 2.71 11.62
C TYR A 88 -6.85 2.30 10.84
N GLU A 89 -7.81 1.63 11.49
CA GLU A 89 -9.07 1.21 10.85
C GLU A 89 -9.93 2.39 10.41
N ILE A 90 -10.00 3.46 11.22
CA ILE A 90 -10.72 4.69 10.82
C ILE A 90 -10.07 5.32 9.60
N SER A 91 -8.74 5.37 9.57
CA SER A 91 -7.98 5.93 8.43
C SER A 91 -8.17 5.09 7.16
N GLU A 92 -8.15 3.76 7.30
CA GLU A 92 -8.37 2.80 6.22
C GLU A 92 -9.78 2.95 5.63
N ARG A 93 -10.82 2.99 6.49
CA ARG A 93 -12.19 3.24 6.06
C ARG A 93 -12.38 4.62 5.43
N GLY A 94 -11.79 5.66 5.98
CA GLY A 94 -11.86 7.00 5.40
C GLY A 94 -11.29 7.04 3.99
N THR A 95 -10.13 6.42 3.79
CA THR A 95 -9.49 6.31 2.46
C THR A 95 -10.34 5.49 1.49
N SER A 96 -11.03 4.45 1.97
CA SER A 96 -11.89 3.58 1.16
C SER A 96 -13.08 4.31 0.53
N TRP A 97 -13.52 5.44 1.10
CA TRP A 97 -14.60 6.26 0.56
C TRP A 97 -14.08 7.40 -0.31
N ILE A 98 -12.98 8.04 0.12
CA ILE A 98 -12.38 9.18 -0.59
C ILE A 98 -11.78 8.76 -1.94
N GLY A 99 -11.11 7.60 -2.00
CA GLY A 99 -10.45 7.13 -3.23
C GLY A 99 -11.42 6.98 -4.42
N PRO A 100 -12.51 6.20 -4.28
CA PRO A 100 -13.52 6.07 -5.32
C PRO A 100 -14.22 7.39 -5.67
N GLN A 101 -14.42 8.29 -4.70
CA GLN A 101 -15.02 9.60 -4.96
C GLN A 101 -14.13 10.48 -5.84
N ILE A 102 -12.83 10.56 -5.55
CA ILE A 102 -11.86 11.28 -6.40
C ILE A 102 -11.84 10.66 -7.79
N PHE A 103 -11.76 9.33 -7.87
CA PHE A 103 -11.76 8.63 -9.16
C PHE A 103 -13.03 8.94 -9.98
N ALA A 104 -14.21 8.83 -9.35
CA ALA A 104 -15.48 9.12 -9.99
C ALA A 104 -15.60 10.58 -10.44
N LEU A 105 -15.11 11.53 -9.64
CA LEU A 105 -15.09 12.95 -10.00
C LEU A 105 -14.21 13.23 -11.22
N VAL A 106 -13.03 12.60 -11.30
CA VAL A 106 -12.14 12.75 -12.46
C VAL A 106 -12.77 12.12 -13.71
N VAL A 107 -13.41 10.96 -13.60
CA VAL A 107 -14.17 10.36 -14.71
C VAL A 107 -15.33 11.27 -15.12
N ALA A 108 -16.08 11.82 -14.17
CA ALA A 108 -17.24 12.67 -14.46
C ALA A 108 -16.86 13.99 -15.17
N THR A 109 -15.68 14.53 -14.85
CA THR A 109 -15.18 15.79 -15.44
C THR A 109 -14.43 15.58 -16.75
N THR A 110 -13.63 14.51 -16.86
CA THR A 110 -12.76 14.26 -18.01
C THR A 110 -13.40 13.34 -19.05
N GLY A 111 -14.40 12.54 -18.65
CA GLY A 111 -15.04 11.52 -19.50
C GLY A 111 -14.16 10.30 -19.80
N SER A 112 -12.94 10.25 -19.25
CA SER A 112 -11.90 9.27 -19.58
C SER A 112 -11.45 8.51 -18.33
N TYR A 113 -11.61 7.19 -18.35
CA TYR A 113 -11.07 6.30 -17.32
C TYR A 113 -9.54 6.31 -17.27
N ARG A 114 -8.87 6.64 -18.38
CA ARG A 114 -7.40 6.72 -18.44
C ARG A 114 -6.88 7.89 -17.60
N ASP A 115 -7.55 9.03 -17.67
CA ASP A 115 -7.13 10.22 -16.91
C ASP A 115 -7.49 10.06 -15.42
N ALA A 116 -8.57 9.34 -15.11
CA ALA A 116 -8.88 8.96 -13.74
C ALA A 116 -7.82 8.06 -13.11
N ILE A 117 -7.20 7.16 -13.88
CA ILE A 117 -6.09 6.31 -13.40
C ILE A 117 -4.85 7.16 -13.03
N LEU A 118 -4.62 8.33 -13.65
CA LEU A 118 -3.53 9.23 -13.25
C LEU A 118 -3.75 9.84 -11.87
N SER A 119 -4.99 10.01 -11.41
CA SER A 119 -5.25 10.43 -10.03
C SER A 119 -4.68 9.45 -8.99
N LEU A 120 -4.66 8.14 -9.31
CA LEU A 120 -4.06 7.12 -8.47
C LEU A 120 -2.54 7.25 -8.44
N MET A 121 -1.90 7.65 -9.55
CA MET A 121 -0.46 7.95 -9.57
C MET A 121 -0.11 9.02 -8.54
N ALA A 122 -0.88 10.12 -8.51
CA ALA A 122 -0.64 11.20 -7.55
C ALA A 122 -0.73 10.71 -6.10
N LEU A 123 -1.69 9.84 -5.78
CA LEU A 123 -1.81 9.22 -4.46
C LEU A 123 -0.62 8.33 -4.12
N PHE A 124 -0.18 7.47 -5.04
CA PHE A 124 0.97 6.58 -4.80
C PHE A 124 2.28 7.35 -4.67
N VAL A 125 2.50 8.38 -5.49
CA VAL A 125 3.67 9.26 -5.39
C VAL A 125 3.67 10.00 -4.05
N THR A 126 2.53 10.56 -3.65
CA THR A 126 2.39 11.24 -2.35
C THR A 126 2.66 10.27 -1.20
N GLY A 127 2.08 9.07 -1.23
CA GLY A 127 2.33 8.03 -0.23
C GLY A 127 3.80 7.60 -0.17
N THR A 128 4.46 7.48 -1.32
CA THR A 128 5.89 7.17 -1.42
C THR A 128 6.73 8.27 -0.78
N MET A 129 6.44 9.53 -1.09
CA MET A 129 7.15 10.68 -0.55
C MET A 129 6.97 10.77 0.96
N VAL A 130 5.74 10.62 1.48
CA VAL A 130 5.47 10.63 2.92
C VAL A 130 6.24 9.51 3.61
N LEU A 131 6.17 8.28 3.11
CA LEU A 131 6.88 7.15 3.72
C LEU A 131 8.41 7.26 3.62
N TYR A 132 8.90 7.89 2.55
CA TYR A 132 10.33 8.16 2.38
C TYR A 132 10.83 9.20 3.40
N LEU A 133 10.02 10.22 3.69
CA LEU A 133 10.35 11.24 4.70
C LEU A 133 10.19 10.72 6.13
N THR A 134 9.36 9.70 6.37
CA THR A 134 9.19 9.11 7.69
C THR A 134 10.37 8.21 8.06
N ASP A 135 11.02 8.54 9.18
CA ASP A 135 12.06 7.71 9.78
C ASP A 135 11.46 6.62 10.66
N ILE A 136 11.20 5.47 10.03
CA ILE A 136 10.67 4.28 10.70
C ILE A 136 11.66 3.74 11.75
N ARG A 137 12.97 3.85 11.53
CA ARG A 137 13.98 3.29 12.45
C ARG A 137 13.96 4.02 13.78
N ARG A 138 13.84 5.34 13.72
CA ARG A 138 13.69 6.17 14.93
C ARG A 138 12.40 5.84 15.66
N ALA A 139 11.29 5.66 14.94
CA ALA A 139 10.02 5.30 15.54
C ALA A 139 10.03 3.92 16.21
N GLU A 140 10.69 2.91 15.60
CA GLU A 140 10.90 1.60 16.24
C GLU A 140 11.77 1.72 17.51
N ALA A 141 12.85 2.52 17.48
CA ALA A 141 13.72 2.74 18.64
C ALA A 141 12.99 3.45 19.80
N ASP A 142 12.12 4.42 19.50
CA ASP A 142 11.32 5.12 20.51
C ASP A 142 10.32 4.17 21.19
N VAL A 143 9.71 3.24 20.44
CA VAL A 143 8.82 2.20 20.98
C VAL A 143 9.58 1.21 21.85
N GLU A 144 10.79 0.81 21.46
CA GLU A 144 11.65 -0.08 22.25
C GLU A 144 12.08 0.59 23.57
N ALA A 145 12.46 1.87 23.53
CA ALA A 145 12.80 2.64 24.71
C ALA A 145 11.62 2.76 25.70
N LEU A 146 10.41 3.02 25.19
CA LEU A 146 9.19 3.03 26.00
C LEU A 146 8.90 1.65 26.62
N THR A 147 9.04 0.58 25.83
CA THR A 147 8.85 -0.79 26.30
C THR A 147 9.82 -1.14 27.43
N ALA A 148 11.10 -0.77 27.28
CA ALA A 148 12.11 -0.96 28.31
C ALA A 148 11.81 -0.18 29.61
N SER A 149 11.25 1.03 29.50
CA SER A 149 10.87 1.85 30.66
C SER A 149 9.64 1.32 31.43
N LEU A 150 8.75 0.59 30.76
CA LEU A 150 7.54 0.00 31.34
C LEU A 150 7.77 -1.41 31.92
N GLY A 151 8.87 -2.07 31.53
CA GLY A 151 9.26 -3.42 32.00
C GLY A 151 10.10 -3.45 33.29
N THR A 152 10.38 -2.31 33.92
CA THR A 152 11.16 -2.21 35.17
C THR A 152 10.31 -2.04 36.43
N GLY A 153 9.05 -2.51 36.42
CA GLY A 153 8.13 -2.46 37.57
C GLY A 153 7.87 -3.83 38.19
#